data_AF-A0A1F7NAE8-F1
#
_entry.id   AF-A0A1F7NAE8-F1
#
_cell.length_a   1.000
_cell.length_b   1.000
_cell.length_c   1.000
_cell.angle_alpha   90.00
_cell.angle_beta   90.00
_cell.angle_gamma   90.00
#
_symmetry.space_group_name_H-M   'P 1'
#
loop_
_entity.id
_entity.type
_entity.pdbx_description
1 polymer ?
#
loop_
_entity_poly.entity_id
_entity_poly.type
_entity_poly.pdbx_seq_one_letter_code
_entity_poly.pdbx_strand_id
1 'polypeptide(L)'
;MTHDRCKTAVAAGAALALALGLFAGAALGQAPGGAGARLPRAYPGAPPLVPHDVESRQGLCQECHATGAEGAPITPHPDRTPYCVQCHVGQERSVTPFVPSTWRR
;
A
#
# COMPACT_ATOMS: atom_id res chain seq x y z
N MET A 1 34.59 29.58 50.25
CA MET A 1 33.46 28.96 50.95
C MET A 1 32.52 28.42 49.87
N THR A 2 32.88 27.34 49.16
CA THR A 2 32.57 25.94 49.54
C THR A 2 31.14 25.81 50.05
N HIS A 3 30.25 25.20 49.27
CA HIS A 3 29.42 24.07 49.69
C HIS A 3 28.66 23.58 48.42
N ASP A 4 29.12 22.51 47.78
CA ASP A 4 28.85 21.12 48.16
C ASP A 4 27.56 20.59 47.53
N ARG A 5 27.63 20.26 46.23
CA ARG A 5 26.65 19.37 45.57
C ARG A 5 27.39 18.31 44.77
N CYS A 6 28.22 17.55 45.48
CA CYS A 6 28.85 16.31 45.05
C CYS A 6 28.19 15.14 45.82
N LYS A 7 27.09 14.61 45.27
CA LYS A 7 26.35 13.37 45.63
C LYS A 7 24.92 13.65 45.18
N THR A 8 24.35 13.06 44.14
CA THR A 8 24.19 11.62 43.92
C THR A 8 23.82 11.41 42.44
N ALA A 9 24.82 11.41 41.57
CA ALA A 9 24.70 10.69 40.31
C ALA A 9 25.01 9.22 40.61
N VAL A 10 24.38 8.30 39.88
CA VAL A 10 24.49 6.82 39.94
C VAL A 10 23.32 6.15 40.67
N ALA A 11 22.75 5.17 39.95
CA ALA A 11 21.78 4.16 40.35
C ALA A 11 20.29 4.52 40.22
N ALA A 12 19.78 4.47 38.98
CA ALA A 12 18.52 3.78 38.63
C ALA A 12 18.22 3.77 37.11
N GLY A 13 19.21 3.96 36.24
CA GLY A 13 19.02 3.99 34.77
C GLY A 13 18.99 2.62 34.08
N ALA A 14 18.78 1.51 34.80
CA ALA A 14 18.94 0.15 34.28
C ALA A 14 17.64 -0.66 34.16
N ALA A 15 16.48 -0.11 34.55
CA ALA A 15 15.21 -0.86 34.56
C ALA A 15 14.23 -0.51 33.41
N LEU A 16 14.53 0.51 32.58
CA LEU A 16 13.65 0.91 31.46
C LEU A 16 14.15 0.45 30.08
N ALA A 17 15.24 -0.32 30.02
CA ALA A 17 15.80 -0.82 28.76
C ALA A 17 15.21 -2.16 28.31
N LEU A 18 14.38 -2.82 29.12
CA LEU A 18 13.75 -4.12 28.78
C LEU A 18 12.29 -4.04 28.32
N ALA A 19 11.71 -2.85 28.16
CA ALA A 19 10.32 -2.68 27.71
C ALA A 19 10.16 -2.15 26.27
N LEU A 20 11.26 -1.91 25.55
CA LEU A 20 11.26 -1.43 24.15
C LEU A 20 11.56 -2.55 23.13
N GLY A 21 11.71 -3.81 23.56
CA GLY A 21 12.04 -4.95 22.70
C GLY A 21 10.84 -5.72 22.12
N LEU A 22 9.60 -5.39 22.51
CA LEU A 22 8.39 -6.17 22.15
C LEU A 22 7.56 -5.59 20.99
N PHE A 23 8.12 -4.69 20.17
CA PHE A 23 7.51 -4.30 18.90
C PHE A 23 8.31 -4.75 17.66
N ALA A 24 9.19 -5.74 17.82
CA ALA A 24 9.71 -6.51 16.69
C ALA A 24 8.65 -7.54 16.24
N GLY A 25 7.45 -7.05 15.89
CA GLY A 25 6.54 -7.83 15.08
C GLY A 25 7.24 -8.08 13.75
N ALA A 26 7.51 -9.35 13.47
CA ALA A 26 7.98 -9.76 12.16
C ALA A 26 7.01 -9.23 11.11
N ALA A 27 7.45 -8.22 10.35
CA ALA A 27 6.80 -7.83 9.12
C ALA A 27 6.94 -9.02 8.17
N LEU A 28 5.96 -9.92 8.21
CA LEU A 28 5.79 -10.95 7.21
C LEU A 28 5.59 -10.23 5.88
N GLY A 29 6.68 -10.20 5.11
CA GLY A 29 6.72 -10.01 3.67
C GLY A 29 5.79 -8.93 3.12
N GLN A 30 6.30 -7.71 2.99
CA GLN A 30 5.93 -6.94 1.82
C GLN A 30 6.48 -7.72 0.62
N ALA A 31 5.64 -8.54 0.00
CA ALA A 31 5.95 -9.05 -1.32
C ALA A 31 6.31 -7.83 -2.18
N PRO A 32 7.36 -7.90 -3.01
CA PRO A 32 7.60 -6.84 -3.98
C PRO A 32 6.34 -6.81 -4.85
N GLY A 33 5.47 -5.84 -4.59
CA GLY A 33 4.42 -5.44 -5.51
C GLY A 33 5.15 -4.88 -6.72
N GLY A 34 5.66 -5.79 -7.55
CA GLY A 34 6.36 -5.44 -8.77
C GLY A 34 5.48 -4.47 -9.53
N ALA A 35 6.10 -3.42 -10.10
CA ALA A 35 5.43 -2.42 -10.90
C ALA A 35 4.34 -3.09 -11.74
N GLY A 36 3.08 -2.86 -11.35
CA GLY A 36 1.98 -3.67 -11.85
C GLY A 36 1.91 -3.53 -13.35
N ALA A 37 2.35 -4.56 -14.09
CA ALA A 37 2.37 -4.52 -15.53
C ALA A 37 0.95 -4.24 -16.03
N ARG A 38 0.82 -3.31 -17.00
CA ARG A 38 -0.49 -2.95 -17.55
C ARG A 38 -1.20 -4.20 -18.04
N LEU A 39 -2.35 -4.51 -17.43
CA LEU A 39 -3.19 -5.62 -17.81
C LEU A 39 -4.01 -5.29 -19.07
N PRO A 40 -4.33 -6.30 -19.90
CA PRO A 40 -5.16 -6.09 -21.08
C PRO A 40 -6.57 -5.63 -20.68
N ARG A 41 -7.10 -4.68 -21.44
CA ARG A 41 -8.51 -4.29 -21.36
C ARG A 41 -9.37 -5.30 -22.11
N ALA A 42 -10.61 -5.45 -21.67
CA ALA A 42 -11.63 -6.19 -22.42
C ALA A 42 -11.76 -5.61 -23.83
N TYR A 43 -12.26 -4.38 -23.98
CA TYR A 43 -12.42 -3.71 -25.28
C TYR A 43 -11.83 -2.28 -25.25
N PRO A 44 -11.67 -1.60 -26.41
CA PRO A 44 -11.22 -0.20 -26.45
C PRO A 44 -12.13 0.70 -25.62
N GLY A 45 -11.56 1.49 -24.71
CA GLY A 45 -12.32 2.36 -23.80
C GLY A 45 -12.82 1.68 -22.52
N ALA A 46 -12.72 0.35 -22.38
CA ALA A 46 -13.05 -0.31 -21.13
C ALA A 46 -12.16 0.21 -19.97
N PRO A 47 -12.69 0.35 -18.74
CA PRO A 47 -11.88 0.67 -17.57
C PRO A 47 -10.69 -0.29 -17.45
N PRO A 48 -9.45 0.21 -17.29
CA PRO A 48 -8.30 -0.64 -17.05
C PRO A 48 -8.45 -1.39 -15.73
N LEU A 49 -8.02 -2.65 -15.73
CA LEU A 49 -7.91 -3.48 -14.52
C LEU A 49 -6.78 -2.94 -13.64
N VAL A 50 -6.93 -3.09 -12.32
CA VAL A 50 -5.91 -2.63 -11.37
C VAL A 50 -4.82 -3.72 -11.24
N PRO A 51 -3.55 -3.42 -11.56
CA PRO A 51 -2.48 -4.43 -11.58
C PRO A 51 -1.72 -4.54 -10.25
N HIS A 52 -2.27 -3.96 -9.18
CA HIS A 52 -1.71 -3.97 -7.83
C HIS A 52 -2.84 -4.15 -6.81
N ASP A 53 -2.47 -4.47 -5.57
CA ASP A 53 -3.40 -4.59 -4.46
C ASP A 53 -4.21 -3.29 -4.26
N VAL A 54 -5.52 -3.44 -4.06
CA VAL A 54 -6.47 -2.32 -3.89
C VAL A 54 -6.87 -2.19 -2.42
N GLU A 55 -6.95 -3.32 -1.74
CA GLU A 55 -7.42 -3.50 -0.38
C GLU A 55 -6.52 -2.75 0.62
N SER A 56 -5.20 -2.90 0.53
CA SER A 56 -4.24 -2.15 1.37
C SER A 56 -4.15 -0.66 1.03
N ARG A 57 -4.73 -0.22 -0.10
CA ARG A 57 -4.65 1.14 -0.62
C ARG A 57 -6.02 1.81 -0.72
N GLN A 58 -7.03 1.26 -0.05
CA GLN A 58 -8.39 1.73 -0.18
C GLN A 58 -8.50 3.21 0.26
N GLY A 59 -9.09 4.04 -0.61
CA GLY A 59 -9.22 5.48 -0.39
C GLY A 59 -7.98 6.30 -0.74
N LEU A 60 -6.84 5.67 -1.05
CA LEU A 60 -5.57 6.34 -1.38
C LEU A 60 -5.31 6.41 -2.90
N CYS A 61 -6.33 6.16 -3.72
CA CYS A 61 -6.19 6.08 -5.18
C CYS A 61 -5.56 7.36 -5.78
N GLN A 62 -5.98 8.52 -5.27
CA GLN A 62 -5.57 9.82 -5.82
C GLN A 62 -4.14 10.21 -5.46
N GLU A 63 -3.52 9.58 -4.44
CA GLU A 63 -2.12 9.85 -4.07
C GLU A 63 -1.16 9.61 -5.25
N CYS A 64 -1.49 8.63 -6.10
CA CYS A 64 -0.74 8.36 -7.32
C CYS A 64 -1.49 8.80 -8.59
N HIS A 65 -2.79 8.55 -8.67
CA HIS A 65 -3.54 8.73 -9.92
C HIS A 65 -3.97 10.18 -10.21
N ALA A 66 -3.85 11.12 -9.26
CA ALA A 66 -4.14 12.53 -9.53
C ALA A 66 -3.05 13.20 -10.38
N THR A 67 -1.79 12.84 -10.14
CA THR A 67 -0.61 13.49 -10.75
C THR A 67 0.24 12.55 -11.59
N GLY A 68 0.00 11.24 -11.49
CA GLY A 68 0.80 10.21 -12.13
C GLY A 68 2.06 9.83 -11.34
N ALA A 69 2.03 9.99 -10.02
CA ALA A 69 3.13 9.59 -9.15
C ALA A 69 3.44 8.09 -9.34
N GLU A 70 4.70 7.72 -9.18
CA GLU A 70 5.18 6.34 -9.38
C GLU A 70 4.85 5.75 -10.77
N GLY A 71 4.68 6.60 -11.78
CA GLY A 71 4.34 6.18 -13.14
C GLY A 71 2.89 5.71 -13.31
N ALA A 72 2.02 6.01 -12.34
CA ALA A 72 0.60 5.73 -12.44
C ALA A 72 -0.03 6.53 -13.60
N PRO A 73 -1.02 5.98 -14.32
CA PRO A 73 -1.80 6.76 -15.27
C PRO A 73 -2.63 7.81 -14.53
N ILE A 74 -2.62 9.04 -15.04
CA ILE A 74 -3.47 10.12 -14.52
C ILE A 74 -4.94 9.78 -14.80
N THR A 75 -5.79 9.93 -13.80
CA THR A 75 -7.24 9.75 -13.97
C THR A 75 -7.81 10.85 -14.88
N PRO A 76 -8.49 10.49 -15.98
CA PRO A 76 -9.18 11.49 -16.80
C PRO A 76 -10.51 11.95 -16.18
N HIS A 77 -10.87 11.41 -15.00
CA HIS A 77 -12.13 11.64 -14.33
C HIS A 77 -11.95 11.79 -12.79
N PRO A 78 -11.38 12.91 -12.33
CA PRO A 78 -11.19 13.17 -10.90
C PRO A 78 -12.52 13.36 -10.15
N ASP A 79 -13.59 13.71 -10.87
CA ASP A 79 -14.96 13.90 -10.37
C ASP A 79 -15.62 12.61 -9.85
N ARG A 80 -15.11 11.44 -10.23
CA ARG A 80 -15.61 10.12 -9.79
C ARG A 80 -15.02 9.65 -8.45
N THR A 81 -14.27 10.51 -7.76
CA THR A 81 -13.69 10.22 -6.44
C THR A 81 -14.80 10.09 -5.39
N PRO A 82 -14.74 9.13 -4.44
CA PRO A 82 -13.71 8.09 -4.23
C PRO A 82 -14.05 6.73 -4.88
N TYR A 83 -15.00 6.72 -5.81
CA TYR A 83 -15.68 5.52 -6.29
C TYR A 83 -14.95 4.76 -7.41
N CYS A 84 -13.61 4.72 -7.35
CA CYS A 84 -12.78 4.12 -8.40
C CYS A 84 -13.11 2.65 -8.63
N VAL A 85 -13.33 1.91 -7.53
CA VAL A 85 -13.54 0.45 -7.54
C VAL A 85 -14.92 0.02 -8.03
N GLN A 86 -15.82 0.97 -8.30
CA GLN A 86 -17.08 0.65 -8.98
C GLN A 86 -16.84 0.22 -10.43
N CYS A 87 -15.75 0.68 -11.05
CA CYS A 87 -15.42 0.38 -12.45
C CYS A 87 -14.07 -0.32 -12.60
N HIS A 88 -13.09 0.02 -11.75
CA HIS A 88 -11.75 -0.56 -11.78
C HIS A 88 -11.66 -1.74 -10.83
N VAL A 89 -11.50 -2.94 -11.39
CA VAL A 89 -11.46 -4.19 -10.62
C VAL A 89 -10.03 -4.72 -10.59
N GLY A 90 -9.58 -5.17 -9.41
CA GLY A 90 -8.34 -5.93 -9.26
C GLY A 90 -8.42 -7.28 -9.98
N GLN A 91 -7.27 -7.89 -10.28
CA GLN A 91 -7.23 -9.20 -10.94
C GLN A 91 -6.28 -10.15 -10.24
N GLU A 92 -6.80 -11.30 -9.83
CA GLU A 92 -6.01 -12.44 -9.34
C GLU A 92 -5.74 -13.40 -10.51
N ARG A 93 -4.51 -13.38 -11.03
CA ARG A 93 -4.15 -14.16 -12.23
C ARG A 93 -3.96 -15.65 -11.94
N SER A 94 -3.89 -16.06 -10.68
CA SER A 94 -3.82 -17.48 -10.30
C SER A 94 -5.19 -18.18 -10.36
N VAL A 95 -6.30 -17.42 -10.38
CA VAL A 95 -7.65 -17.97 -10.43
C VAL A 95 -8.04 -18.23 -11.88
N THR A 96 -8.40 -19.48 -12.18
CA THR A 96 -8.94 -19.85 -13.49
C THR A 96 -10.46 -19.66 -13.50
N PRO A 97 -11.06 -19.08 -14.54
CA PRO A 97 -12.50 -18.98 -14.68
C PRO A 97 -13.16 -20.37 -14.66
N PHE A 98 -14.33 -20.47 -14.03
CA PHE A 98 -15.12 -21.72 -14.01
C PHE A 98 -15.47 -22.21 -15.43
N VAL A 99 -15.76 -21.28 -16.34
CA VAL A 99 -15.99 -21.55 -17.77
C VAL A 99 -15.09 -20.63 -18.59
N PRO A 100 -14.37 -21.14 -19.61
CA PRO A 100 -13.58 -20.31 -20.51
C PRO A 100 -14.42 -19.25 -21.23
N SER A 101 -13.88 -18.05 -21.37
CA SER A 101 -14.55 -16.99 -22.13
C SER A 101 -14.47 -17.27 -23.64
N THR A 102 -15.61 -17.22 -24.32
CA THR A 102 -15.70 -17.28 -25.79
C THR A 102 -15.58 -15.89 -26.43
N TRP A 103 -15.39 -14.85 -25.62
CA TRP A 103 -15.30 -13.47 -26.07
C TRP A 103 -14.11 -13.28 -27.02
N ARG A 104 -14.29 -12.45 -28.05
CA ARG A 104 -13.28 -12.07 -29.05
C ARG A 104 -13.33 -10.55 -29.21
N ARG A 105 -12.16 -9.94 -29.39
CA ARG A 105 -12.02 -8.50 -29.65
C ARG A 105 -12.39 -8.17 -31.09
#